data_AF-A0A7S3KCB6-F1
#
_entry.id   AF-A0A7S3KCB6-F1
#
_cell.length_a   1.000
_cell.length_b   1.000
_cell.length_c   1.000
_cell.angle_alpha   90.00
_cell.angle_beta   90.00
_cell.angle_gamma   90.00
#
_symmetry.space_group_name_H-M   'P 1'
#
loop_
_entity.id
_entity.type
_entity.pdbx_description
1 polymer ?
#
loop_
_entity_poly.entity_id
_entity_poly.type
_entity_poly.pdbx_seq_one_letter_code
_entity_poly.pdbx_strand_id
1 'polypeptide(L)'
;AAGLVMLSWAQWYSVLFRVGLISGEVCFIVWAWVYPNVELDTVIWNSVLIVINLIHLLLFFLSFKKPKLTIKEEEIYQHDFHLYFTPEDFKEIMKHAHIEVIKQSQTIIKQNEIIKHLYYCHIISKGSKC
;
A
#
# COMPACT_ATOMS: atom_id res chain seq x y z
N ALA A 1 0.78 -0.34 21.32
CA ALA A 1 -0.52 0.33 21.05
C ALA A 1 -0.38 1.85 20.98
N ALA A 2 0.06 2.54 22.05
CA ALA A 2 0.14 4.01 22.08
C ALA A 2 0.99 4.64 20.96
N GLY A 3 2.16 4.08 20.63
CA GLY A 3 3.02 4.61 19.56
C GLY A 3 2.40 4.54 18.15
N LEU A 4 1.63 3.49 17.86
CA LEU A 4 0.90 3.36 16.57
C LEU A 4 -0.22 4.39 16.46
N VAL A 5 -0.93 4.63 17.57
CA VAL A 5 -1.96 5.66 17.65
C VAL A 5 -1.34 7.04 17.43
N MET A 6 -0.22 7.35 18.09
CA MET A 6 0.51 8.62 17.88
C MET A 6 0.95 8.82 16.42
N LEU A 7 1.46 7.77 15.77
CA LEU A 7 1.82 7.83 14.35
C LEU A 7 0.61 8.14 13.47
N SER A 8 -0.55 7.51 13.73
CA SER A 8 -1.77 7.77 12.96
C SER A 8 -2.30 9.19 13.14
N TRP A 9 -2.22 9.75 14.36
CA TRP A 9 -2.62 11.13 14.62
C TRP A 9 -1.69 12.14 13.95
N ALA A 10 -0.38 11.90 14.01
CA ALA A 10 0.61 12.74 13.34
C ALA A 10 0.43 12.74 11.81
N GLN A 11 0.16 11.57 11.24
CA GLN A 11 -0.16 11.41 9.81
C GLN A 11 -1.42 12.20 9.43
N TRP A 12 -2.49 12.09 10.21
CA TRP A 12 -3.72 12.84 9.96
C TRP A 12 -3.52 14.35 10.04
N TYR A 13 -2.83 14.82 11.08
CA TYR A 13 -2.52 16.23 11.24
C TYR A 13 -1.71 16.77 10.05
N SER A 14 -0.74 15.99 9.55
CA SER A 14 0.04 16.39 8.36
C SER A 14 -0.83 16.54 7.11
N VAL A 15 -1.84 15.69 6.91
CA VAL A 15 -2.77 15.81 5.77
C VAL A 15 -3.63 17.06 5.90
N LEU A 16 -4.23 17.28 7.07
CA LEU A 16 -5.07 18.45 7.33
C LEU A 16 -4.30 19.75 7.11
N PHE A 17 -3.06 19.80 7.59
CA PHE A 17 -2.18 20.94 7.39
C PHE A 17 -1.94 21.22 5.89
N ARG A 18 -1.66 20.19 5.08
CA ARG A 18 -1.44 20.33 3.64
C ARG A 18 -2.69 20.80 2.90
N VAL A 19 -3.86 20.27 3.24
CA VAL A 19 -5.14 20.72 2.66
C VAL A 19 -5.39 22.19 3.03
N GLY A 20 -5.09 22.58 4.27
CA GLY A 20 -5.14 23.97 4.71
C GLY A 20 -4.22 24.88 3.90
N LEU A 21 -2.96 24.48 3.68
CA LEU A 21 -2.01 25.23 2.85
C LEU A 21 -2.52 25.42 1.41
N ILE A 22 -2.98 24.35 0.76
CA ILE A 22 -3.55 24.43 -0.59
C ILE A 22 -4.72 25.41 -0.62
N SER A 23 -5.62 25.35 0.38
CA SER A 23 -6.76 26.27 0.44
C SER A 23 -6.34 27.73 0.59
N GLY A 24 -5.30 28.00 1.39
CA GLY A 24 -4.73 29.34 1.55
C GLY A 24 -4.08 29.84 0.26
N GLU A 25 -3.27 29.00 -0.40
CA GLU A 25 -2.62 29.31 -1.68
C GLU A 25 -3.65 29.62 -2.78
N VAL A 26 -4.75 28.86 -2.85
CA VAL A 26 -5.86 29.14 -3.77
C VAL A 26 -6.50 30.49 -3.47
N CYS A 27 -6.74 30.82 -2.20
CA CYS A 27 -7.27 32.13 -1.81
C CYS A 27 -6.33 33.27 -2.21
N PHE A 28 -5.00 33.11 -2.06
CA PHE A 28 -4.01 34.10 -2.49
C PHE A 28 -3.99 34.29 -4.01
N ILE A 29 -4.11 33.19 -4.76
CA ILE A 29 -4.22 33.28 -6.22
C ILE A 29 -5.51 34.04 -6.59
N VAL A 30 -6.66 33.66 -6.05
CA VAL A 30 -7.94 34.35 -6.32
C VAL A 30 -7.85 35.84 -5.98
N TRP A 31 -7.25 36.18 -4.84
CA TRP A 31 -7.00 37.58 -4.46
C TRP A 31 -6.16 38.32 -5.51
N ALA A 32 -5.05 37.72 -5.96
CA ALA A 32 -4.18 38.32 -6.99
C ALA A 32 -4.87 38.50 -8.36
N TRP A 33 -5.92 37.73 -8.66
CA TRP A 33 -6.74 37.91 -9.86
C TRP A 33 -7.81 39.00 -9.71
N VAL A 34 -8.37 39.17 -8.50
CA VAL A 34 -9.47 40.12 -8.23
C VAL A 34 -8.96 41.56 -8.10
N TYR A 35 -7.78 41.76 -7.52
CA TYR A 35 -7.20 43.08 -7.37
C TYR A 35 -6.25 43.38 -8.54
N PRO A 36 -6.47 44.45 -9.34
CA PRO A 36 -5.83 44.65 -10.66
C PRO A 36 -4.29 44.82 -10.70
N ASN A 37 -3.59 44.63 -9.59
CA ASN A 37 -2.14 44.60 -9.53
C ASN A 37 -1.70 43.14 -9.55
N VAL A 38 -1.63 42.55 -10.74
CA VAL A 38 -1.20 41.15 -10.91
C VAL A 38 0.27 41.03 -10.52
N GLU A 39 0.51 40.66 -9.28
CA GLU A 39 1.81 40.18 -8.82
C GLU A 39 2.03 38.77 -9.39
N LEU A 40 2.55 38.74 -10.62
CA LEU A 40 2.84 37.52 -11.37
C LEU A 40 3.69 36.53 -10.55
N ASP A 41 4.62 37.06 -9.76
CA ASP A 41 5.46 36.29 -8.84
C ASP A 41 4.62 35.56 -7.77
N THR A 42 3.66 36.26 -7.15
CA THR A 42 2.73 35.69 -6.17
C THR A 42 1.93 34.53 -6.78
N VAL A 43 1.41 34.68 -8.01
CA VAL A 43 0.65 33.60 -8.67
C VAL A 43 1.55 32.39 -8.98
N ILE A 44 2.77 32.62 -9.46
CA ILE A 44 3.73 31.54 -9.80
C ILE A 44 4.10 30.75 -8.55
N TRP A 45 4.54 31.43 -7.49
CA TRP A 45 4.98 30.75 -6.27
C TRP A 45 3.85 30.01 -5.55
N ASN A 46 2.66 30.61 -5.45
CA ASN A 46 1.50 29.90 -4.87
C ASN A 46 1.12 28.67 -5.71
N SER A 47 1.23 28.73 -7.05
CA SER A 47 0.98 27.57 -7.91
C SER A 47 2.00 26.45 -7.68
N VAL A 48 3.29 26.79 -7.53
CA VAL A 48 4.36 25.82 -7.24
C VAL A 48 4.11 25.14 -5.88
N LEU A 49 3.74 25.92 -4.86
CA LEU A 49 3.45 25.38 -3.53
C LEU A 49 2.23 24.44 -3.54
N ILE A 50 1.18 24.77 -4.32
CA ILE A 50 0.02 23.88 -4.51
C ILE A 50 0.49 22.53 -5.09
N VAL A 51 1.33 22.55 -6.14
CA VAL A 51 1.85 21.33 -6.76
C VAL A 51 2.63 20.48 -5.75
N ILE A 52 3.50 21.10 -4.95
CA ILE A 52 4.27 20.41 -3.91
C ILE A 52 3.33 19.76 -2.87
N ASN A 53 2.34 20.50 -2.38
CA ASN A 53 1.36 19.98 -1.42
C ASN A 53 0.51 18.85 -2.01
N LEU A 54 0.14 18.93 -3.29
CA LEU A 54 -0.56 17.87 -4.02
C LEU A 54 0.28 16.61 -4.18
N ILE A 55 1.57 16.73 -4.50
CA ILE A 55 2.50 15.58 -4.59
C ILE A 55 2.57 14.87 -3.24
N HIS A 56 2.71 15.61 -2.14
CA HIS A 56 2.74 15.02 -0.82
C HIS A 56 1.43 14.31 -0.44
N LEU A 57 0.28 14.89 -0.80
CA LEU A 57 -1.01 14.22 -0.61
C LEU A 57 -1.10 12.94 -1.46
N LEU A 58 -0.66 12.98 -2.72
CA LEU A 58 -0.64 11.82 -3.60
C LEU A 58 0.24 10.70 -3.02
N LEU A 59 1.47 11.02 -2.59
CA LEU A 59 2.38 10.06 -1.97
C LEU A 59 1.78 9.46 -0.69
N PHE A 60 1.11 10.28 0.12
CA PHE A 60 0.38 9.81 1.29
C PHE A 60 -0.72 8.82 0.89
N PHE A 61 -1.60 9.17 -0.04
CA PHE A 61 -2.67 8.26 -0.50
C PHE A 61 -2.14 6.98 -1.14
N LEU A 62 -1.03 7.05 -1.89
CA LEU A 62 -0.37 5.88 -2.44
C LEU A 62 0.18 4.96 -1.33
N SER A 63 0.61 5.52 -0.20
CA SER A 63 1.07 4.75 0.95
C SER A 63 -0.06 3.94 1.62
N PHE A 64 -1.33 4.35 1.48
CA PHE A 64 -2.48 3.59 1.97
C PHE A 64 -2.97 2.49 1.02
N LYS A 65 -2.44 2.42 -0.21
CA LYS A 65 -2.80 1.32 -1.11
C LYS A 65 -2.18 0.03 -0.59
N LYS A 66 -2.95 -0.71 0.21
CA LYS A 66 -2.61 -2.06 0.64
C LYS A 66 -2.29 -2.93 -0.58
N PRO A 67 -1.24 -3.76 -0.51
CA PRO A 67 -0.89 -4.61 -1.63
C PRO A 67 -2.00 -5.65 -1.80
N LYS A 68 -2.67 -5.66 -2.96
CA LYS A 68 -3.79 -6.59 -3.23
C LYS A 68 -3.29 -8.04 -3.31
N LEU A 69 -3.66 -8.91 -2.37
CA LEU A 69 -3.40 -10.34 -2.51
C LEU A 69 -4.28 -10.91 -3.63
N THR A 70 -3.73 -11.84 -4.39
CA THR A 70 -4.48 -12.61 -5.38
C THR A 70 -5.41 -13.60 -4.65
N ILE A 71 -6.55 -14.03 -5.24
CA ILE A 71 -7.52 -14.90 -4.55
C ILE A 71 -6.87 -16.16 -3.93
N LYS A 72 -5.90 -16.77 -4.62
CA LYS A 72 -5.16 -17.94 -4.12
C LYS A 72 -4.21 -17.60 -2.96
N GLU A 73 -3.58 -16.43 -3.02
CA GLU A 73 -2.68 -15.95 -1.97
C GLU A 73 -3.48 -15.58 -0.72
N GLU A 74 -4.66 -14.98 -0.90
CA GLU A 74 -5.58 -14.63 0.18
C GLU A 74 -6.08 -15.90 0.90
N GLU A 75 -6.42 -16.96 0.17
CA GLU A 75 -6.84 -18.24 0.77
C GLU A 75 -5.72 -18.85 1.64
N ILE A 76 -4.49 -18.90 1.11
CA ILE A 76 -3.31 -19.40 1.85
C ILE A 76 -3.01 -18.50 3.05
N TYR A 77 -3.07 -17.17 2.86
CA TYR A 77 -2.83 -16.19 3.91
C TYR A 77 -3.83 -16.34 5.06
N GLN A 78 -5.13 -16.36 4.75
CA GLN A 78 -6.19 -16.47 5.75
C GLN A 78 -6.17 -17.81 6.49
N HIS A 79 -5.79 -18.91 5.85
CA HIS A 79 -5.77 -20.21 6.51
C HIS A 79 -4.59 -20.34 7.49
N ASP A 80 -3.36 -20.07 7.02
CA ASP A 80 -2.15 -20.48 7.75
C ASP A 80 -1.24 -19.33 8.20
N PHE A 81 -1.31 -18.16 7.58
CA PHE A 81 -0.33 -17.08 7.81
C PHE A 81 -0.91 -15.83 8.49
N HIS A 82 -2.24 -15.69 8.60
CA HIS A 82 -2.89 -14.50 9.15
C HIS A 82 -2.55 -14.20 10.62
N LEU A 83 -2.16 -15.23 11.39
CA LEU A 83 -1.73 -15.07 12.79
C LEU A 83 -0.25 -14.68 12.93
N TYR A 84 0.55 -14.90 11.89
CA TYR A 84 2.02 -14.80 11.97
C TYR A 84 2.59 -13.65 11.14
N PHE A 85 1.91 -13.26 10.05
CA PHE A 85 2.41 -12.26 9.11
C PHE A 85 1.33 -11.21 8.82
N THR A 86 1.76 -9.98 8.54
CA THR A 86 0.88 -8.99 7.93
C THR A 86 0.67 -9.31 6.45
N PRO A 87 -0.39 -8.79 5.80
CA PRO A 87 -0.60 -8.99 4.36
C PRO A 87 0.56 -8.43 3.53
N GLU A 88 1.24 -7.38 4.02
CA GLU A 88 2.42 -6.80 3.39
C GLU A 88 3.61 -7.76 3.43
N ASP A 89 3.92 -8.30 4.62
CA ASP A 89 5.03 -9.25 4.80
C ASP A 89 4.81 -10.53 4.01
N PHE A 90 3.58 -11.05 4.03
CA PHE A 90 3.21 -12.23 3.26
C PHE A 90 3.41 -11.99 1.76
N LYS A 91 2.97 -10.83 1.25
CA LYS A 91 3.14 -10.50 -0.15
C LYS A 91 4.61 -10.34 -0.56
N GLU A 92 5.47 -9.86 0.34
CA GLU A 92 6.92 -9.79 0.09
C GLU A 92 7.54 -11.20 -0.03
N ILE A 93 7.11 -12.14 0.81
CA ILE A 93 7.49 -13.56 0.72
C ILE A 93 7.00 -14.14 -0.61
N MET A 94 5.75 -13.85 -0.99
CA MET A 94 5.16 -14.35 -2.23
C MET A 94 5.88 -13.88 -3.50
N LYS A 95 6.55 -12.72 -3.49
CA LYS A 95 7.38 -12.26 -4.63
C LYS A 95 8.52 -13.23 -4.96
N HIS A 96 9.02 -13.96 -3.97
CA HIS A 96 10.12 -14.91 -4.12
C HIS A 96 9.63 -16.37 -4.13
N ALA A 97 8.34 -16.59 -3.88
CA ALA A 97 7.74 -17.91 -3.85
C ALA A 97 7.24 -18.32 -5.24
N HIS A 98 7.35 -19.62 -5.54
CA HIS A 98 6.75 -20.21 -6.73
C HIS A 98 5.55 -21.07 -6.32
N ILE A 99 4.35 -20.71 -6.79
CA ILE A 99 3.12 -21.46 -6.49
C ILE A 99 2.84 -22.45 -7.62
N GLU A 100 2.90 -23.75 -7.30
CA GLU A 100 2.50 -24.82 -8.21
C GLU A 100 1.29 -25.57 -7.66
N VAL A 101 0.32 -25.86 -8.53
CA VAL A 101 -0.81 -26.72 -8.20
C VAL A 101 -0.51 -28.13 -8.69
N ILE A 102 -0.26 -29.02 -7.74
CA ILE A 102 0.23 -30.37 -8.02
C ILE A 102 -0.91 -31.36 -7.83
N LYS A 103 -1.12 -32.24 -8.83
CA LYS A 103 -2.14 -33.30 -8.76
C LYS A 103 -1.63 -34.46 -7.90
N GLN A 104 -2.54 -35.12 -7.17
CA GLN A 104 -2.23 -36.32 -6.38
C GLN A 104 -1.66 -37.42 -7.29
N SER A 105 -0.33 -37.51 -7.37
CA SER A 105 0.51 -38.59 -7.96
C SER A 105 1.91 -38.11 -8.39
N GLN A 106 2.24 -36.81 -8.33
CA GLN A 106 3.57 -36.32 -8.71
C GLN A 106 4.55 -36.31 -7.53
N THR A 107 5.74 -36.87 -7.73
CA THR A 107 6.88 -36.80 -6.81
C THR A 107 7.66 -35.51 -7.06
N ILE A 108 7.68 -34.63 -6.07
CA ILE A 108 8.31 -33.29 -6.15
C ILE A 108 9.77 -33.35 -5.71
N ILE A 109 10.05 -34.16 -4.69
CA ILE A 109 11.39 -34.32 -4.12
C ILE A 109 11.86 -35.74 -4.43
N LYS A 110 12.98 -35.87 -5.14
CA LYS A 110 13.65 -37.15 -5.33
C LYS A 110 14.48 -37.45 -4.08
N GLN A 111 14.47 -38.71 -3.65
CA GLN A 111 14.97 -39.17 -2.35
C GLN A 111 16.50 -39.01 -2.13
N ASN A 112 17.22 -38.39 -3.07
CA ASN A 112 18.68 -38.22 -3.03
C ASN A 112 19.15 -36.80 -3.40
N GLU A 113 18.26 -35.80 -3.38
CA GLU A 113 18.62 -34.39 -3.61
C GLU A 113 18.71 -33.61 -2.30
N ILE A 114 19.71 -32.73 -2.22
CA ILE A 114 19.85 -31.78 -1.11
C ILE A 114 18.76 -30.72 -1.26
N ILE A 115 17.86 -30.66 -0.27
CA ILE A 115 16.77 -29.68 -0.23
C ILE A 115 17.37 -28.28 -0.01
N LYS A 116 17.32 -27.43 -1.03
CA LYS A 116 17.79 -26.03 -0.98
C LYS A 116 16.66 -25.00 -0.80
N HIS A 117 15.41 -25.44 -0.93
CA HIS A 117 14.22 -24.59 -0.92
C HIS A 117 13.24 -25.06 0.16
N LEU A 118 12.52 -24.11 0.77
CA LEU A 118 11.40 -24.41 1.66
C LEU A 118 10.18 -24.74 0.81
N TYR A 119 9.62 -25.92 1.00
CA TYR A 119 8.36 -26.32 0.36
C TYR A 119 7.23 -26.18 1.36
N TYR A 120 6.16 -25.51 0.95
CA TYR A 120 4.93 -25.39 1.72
C TYR A 120 3.78 -25.95 0.90
N CYS A 121 3.09 -26.93 1.47
CA CYS A 121 1.99 -27.64 0.83
C CYS A 121 0.68 -27.26 1.53
N HIS A 122 -0.23 -26.64 0.77
CA HIS A 122 -1.58 -26.38 1.22
C HIS A 122 -2.55 -27.26 0.43
N ILE A 123 -3.33 -28.09 1.13
CA ILE A 123 -4.31 -28.98 0.51
C ILE A 123 -5.59 -28.18 0.30
N ILE A 124 -5.85 -27.78 -0.94
CA ILE A 124 -7.13 -27.18 -1.33
C ILE A 124 -8.17 -28.30 -1.33
N SER A 125 -8.82 -28.51 -0.17
CA SER A 125 -10.02 -29.35 -0.11
C SER A 125 -11.12 -28.60 -0.86
N LYS A 126 -11.36 -28.97 -2.13
CA LYS A 126 -12.62 -28.63 -2.78
C LYS A 126 -13.70 -29.24 -1.91
N GLY A 127 -14.39 -28.40 -1.12
CA GLY A 127 -15.48 -28.81 -0.27
C GLY A 127 -16.38 -29.77 -1.04
N SER A 128 -16.41 -31.03 -0.58
CA SER A 128 -17.48 -31.93 -0.96
C SER A 128 -18.75 -31.26 -0.45
N LYS A 129 -19.50 -30.66 -1.38
CA LYS A 129 -20.93 -30.49 -1.15
C LYS A 129 -21.49 -31.90 -0.95
N CYS A 130 -21.72 -32.27 0.31
CA CYS A 130 -22.77 -33.23 0.64
C CYS A 130 -24.09 -32.47 0.61
#